data_AF-A0AA38HGZ8-F1
#
_entry.id   AF-A0AA38HGZ8-F1
#
_cell.length_a   1.000
_cell.length_b   1.000
_cell.length_c   1.000
_cell.angle_alpha   90.00
_cell.angle_beta   90.00
_cell.angle_gamma   90.00
#
_symmetry.space_group_name_H-M   'P 1'
#
loop_
_entity.id
_entity.type
_entity.pdbx_description
1 polymer ?
#
loop_
_entity_poly.entity_id
_entity_poly.type
_entity_poly.pdbx_seq_one_letter_code
_entity_poly.pdbx_strand_id
1 'polypeptide(L)'
;MDYNGAALVAMVGKECVAIASDTRLGVQFQTVSTKFQKIFQMGKRLMLGLAGLATDVQTMKERIDFRLKLYTLRENREIKPKAFMNLVSSMLYEKRLQTTFYTSFALFLLFSRFGPYFINPVIAGLDNEGKPFISTADLIGCSTESTSFVVSGTCSENLYGMCESLWEPDLVPFKLFFTAGIVEVVSNVHV
;
A
#
# COMPACT_ATOMS: atom_id res chain seq x y z
N MET A 1 -7.52 -13.49 2.99
CA MET A 1 -7.57 -12.00 2.95
C MET A 1 -8.72 -11.51 2.08
N ASP A 2 -9.73 -12.36 1.87
CA ASP A 2 -10.53 -12.29 0.63
C ASP A 2 -11.94 -11.78 0.87
N TYR A 3 -12.22 -11.30 2.08
CA TYR A 3 -13.57 -10.92 2.49
C TYR A 3 -14.13 -9.78 1.65
N ASN A 4 -13.33 -8.73 1.45
CA ASN A 4 -13.75 -7.56 0.68
C ASN A 4 -13.30 -7.59 -0.79
N GLY A 5 -12.32 -8.42 -1.13
CA GLY A 5 -11.64 -8.37 -2.41
C GLY A 5 -10.75 -7.14 -2.53
N ALA A 6 -9.59 -7.31 -3.15
CA ALA A 6 -8.74 -6.19 -3.56
C ALA A 6 -7.80 -6.68 -4.67
N ALA A 7 -7.50 -5.80 -5.60
CA ALA A 7 -6.51 -5.97 -6.63
C ALA A 7 -5.73 -4.65 -6.67
N LEU A 8 -4.43 -4.72 -6.39
CA LEU A 8 -3.58 -3.56 -6.35
C LEU A 8 -2.22 -3.91 -6.95
N VAL A 9 -1.72 -3.03 -7.81
CA VAL A 9 -0.45 -3.20 -8.51
C VAL A 9 0.31 -1.89 -8.50
N ALA A 10 1.62 -1.95 -8.33
CA ALA A 10 2.50 -0.82 -8.61
C ALA A 10 3.64 -1.26 -9.52
N MET A 11 3.99 -0.42 -10.48
CA MET A 11 5.02 -0.69 -11.48
C MET A 11 6.01 0.47 -11.57
N VAL A 12 7.27 0.14 -11.78
CA VAL A 12 8.35 1.10 -12.01
C VAL A 12 8.55 1.30 -13.50
N GLY A 13 8.69 2.56 -13.91
CA GLY A 13 9.18 2.95 -15.23
C GLY A 13 10.35 3.93 -15.12
N LYS A 14 10.71 4.56 -16.24
CA LYS A 14 11.79 5.53 -16.30
C LYS A 14 11.38 6.83 -15.59
N GLU A 15 11.98 7.10 -14.43
CA GLU A 15 11.69 8.28 -13.58
C GLU A 15 10.20 8.46 -13.24
N CYS A 16 9.45 7.35 -13.24
CA CYS A 16 8.03 7.34 -12.98
C CYS A 16 7.61 6.05 -12.26
N VAL A 17 6.52 6.15 -11.51
CA VAL A 17 5.89 5.00 -10.84
C VAL A 17 4.39 5.07 -11.11
N ALA A 18 3.81 3.93 -11.47
CA ALA A 18 2.36 3.80 -11.62
C ALA A 18 1.80 2.96 -10.46
N ILE A 19 0.63 3.33 -9.94
CA ILE A 19 -0.14 2.50 -9.01
C ILE A 19 -1.58 2.40 -9.51
N ALA A 20 -2.11 1.19 -9.55
CA ALA A 20 -3.47 0.93 -9.99
C ALA A 20 -4.17 -0.01 -9.01
N SER A 21 -5.47 0.20 -8.84
CA SER A 21 -6.27 -0.64 -7.96
C SER A 21 -7.71 -0.74 -8.43
N ASP A 22 -8.36 -1.85 -8.11
CA ASP A 22 -9.79 -2.00 -8.31
C ASP A 22 -10.60 -1.12 -7.34
N THR A 23 -11.70 -0.56 -7.83
CA THR A 23 -12.61 0.25 -7.01
C THR A 23 -13.76 -0.55 -6.39
N ARG A 24 -13.74 -1.88 -6.55
CA ARG A 24 -14.78 -2.77 -6.03
C ARG A 24 -14.61 -2.97 -4.52
N LEU A 25 -15.72 -2.86 -3.80
CA LEU A 25 -15.88 -3.29 -2.42
C LEU A 25 -16.91 -4.44 -2.40
N GLY A 26 -16.44 -5.64 -2.15
CA GLY A 26 -17.27 -6.82 -1.97
C GLY A 26 -17.55 -7.11 -0.50
N VAL A 27 -18.56 -7.93 -0.27
CA VAL A 27 -18.70 -8.80 0.89
C VAL A 27 -18.91 -10.18 0.32
N GLN A 28 -17.86 -11.00 0.29
CA GLN A 28 -17.84 -12.27 -0.42
C GLN A 28 -18.30 -12.10 -1.89
N PHE A 29 -19.39 -12.76 -2.29
CA PHE A 29 -19.94 -12.70 -3.64
C PHE A 29 -20.81 -11.46 -3.91
N GLN A 30 -21.25 -10.75 -2.87
CA GLN A 30 -22.07 -9.55 -3.03
C GLN A 30 -21.19 -8.33 -3.25
N THR A 31 -21.50 -7.53 -4.28
CA THR A 31 -20.84 -6.23 -4.49
C THR A 31 -21.61 -5.15 -3.74
N VAL A 32 -20.93 -4.47 -2.81
CA VAL A 32 -21.51 -3.38 -2.01
C VAL A 32 -21.31 -2.04 -2.72
N SER A 33 -20.13 -1.81 -3.29
CA SER A 33 -19.83 -0.59 -4.03
C SER A 33 -18.80 -0.85 -5.12
N THR A 34 -18.81 -0.01 -6.15
CA THR A 34 -17.84 0.02 -7.24
C THR A 34 -16.98 1.28 -7.23
N LYS A 35 -17.05 2.08 -6.15
CA LYS A 35 -16.33 3.35 -5.97
C LYS A 35 -15.67 3.44 -4.59
N PHE A 36 -14.92 2.40 -4.22
CA PHE A 36 -14.15 2.40 -2.98
C PHE A 36 -12.69 2.79 -3.26
N GLN A 37 -12.21 3.83 -2.59
CA GLN A 37 -10.85 4.32 -2.74
C GLN A 37 -9.87 3.45 -1.94
N LYS A 38 -8.88 2.88 -2.61
CA LYS A 38 -7.78 2.09 -2.00
C LYS A 38 -6.41 2.75 -2.11
N ILE A 39 -6.27 3.70 -3.05
CA ILE A 39 -5.05 4.46 -3.30
C ILE A 39 -5.22 5.84 -2.68
N PHE A 40 -4.23 6.26 -1.90
CA PHE A 40 -4.23 7.52 -1.17
C PHE A 40 -2.91 8.26 -1.41
N GLN A 41 -3.02 9.54 -1.76
CA GLN A 41 -1.86 10.41 -1.88
C GLN A 41 -1.41 10.86 -0.47
N MET A 42 -0.16 10.54 -0.13
CA MET A 42 0.44 10.81 1.18
C MET A 42 1.42 11.99 1.13
N GLY A 43 1.92 12.32 -0.06
CA GLY A 43 2.76 13.48 -0.32
C GLY A 43 2.78 13.83 -1.80
N LYS A 44 3.58 14.82 -2.22
CA LYS A 44 3.64 15.27 -3.61
C LYS A 44 4.05 14.16 -4.58
N ARG A 45 4.95 13.28 -4.14
CA ARG A 45 5.53 12.19 -4.94
C ARG A 45 5.42 10.84 -4.24
N LEU A 46 4.42 10.68 -3.36
CA LEU A 46 4.27 9.50 -2.52
C LEU A 46 2.81 9.07 -2.44
N MET A 47 2.59 7.80 -2.75
CA MET A 47 1.29 7.16 -2.79
C MET A 47 1.30 5.90 -1.94
N LEU A 48 0.15 5.64 -1.32
CA LEU A 48 -0.11 4.47 -0.52
C LEU A 48 -1.33 3.75 -1.07
N GLY A 49 -1.13 2.53 -1.53
CA GLY A 49 -2.18 1.56 -1.81
C GLY A 49 -2.42 0.68 -0.59
N LEU A 50 -3.68 0.57 -0.14
CA LEU A 50 -4.06 -0.33 0.94
C LEU A 50 -5.00 -1.41 0.39
N ALA A 51 -4.49 -2.64 0.31
CA ALA A 51 -5.29 -3.82 -0.03
C ALA A 51 -5.59 -4.63 1.22
N GLY A 52 -6.82 -5.13 1.38
CA GLY A 52 -7.20 -5.96 2.53
C GLY A 52 -8.60 -5.66 3.06
N LEU A 53 -8.79 -5.82 4.37
CA LEU A 53 -10.07 -5.60 5.04
C LEU A 53 -10.44 -4.12 5.01
N ALA A 54 -11.66 -3.79 4.54
CA ALA A 54 -12.06 -2.41 4.31
C ALA A 54 -12.08 -1.52 5.56
N THR A 55 -12.39 -2.09 6.74
CA THR A 55 -12.36 -1.38 8.03
C THR A 55 -10.94 -1.02 8.46
N ASP A 56 -10.00 -1.93 8.20
CA ASP A 56 -8.58 -1.73 8.52
C ASP A 56 -7.95 -0.73 7.56
N VAL A 57 -8.34 -0.76 6.28
CA VAL A 57 -7.94 0.25 5.28
C VAL A 57 -8.28 1.66 5.77
N GLN A 58 -9.52 1.90 6.22
CA GLN A 58 -9.93 3.22 6.73
C GLN A 58 -9.16 3.62 7.99
N THR A 59 -9.04 2.70 8.96
CA THR A 59 -8.34 2.94 10.22
C THR A 59 -6.85 3.24 10.01
N MET A 60 -6.20 2.48 9.14
CA MET A 60 -4.78 2.64 8.82
C MET A 60 -4.52 3.91 8.04
N LYS A 61 -5.40 4.27 7.11
CA LYS A 61 -5.33 5.55 6.40
C LYS A 61 -5.33 6.74 7.36
N GLU A 62 -6.22 6.77 8.35
CA GLU A 62 -6.26 7.84 9.35
C GLU A 62 -5.02 7.87 10.24
N ARG A 63 -4.55 6.70 10.68
CA ARG A 63 -3.34 6.59 11.53
C ARG A 63 -2.08 7.02 10.80
N ILE A 64 -1.91 6.59 9.56
CA ILE A 64 -0.76 6.95 8.73
C ILE A 64 -0.79 8.44 8.42
N ASP A 65 -1.94 9.00 8.05
CA ASP A 65 -2.10 10.44 7.80
C ASP A 65 -1.74 11.27 9.04
N PHE A 66 -2.21 10.87 10.22
CA PHE A 66 -1.84 11.51 11.49
C PHE A 66 -0.32 11.48 11.74
N ARG A 67 0.32 10.33 11.56
CA ARG A 67 1.77 10.17 11.77
C ARG A 67 2.59 10.97 10.75
N LEU A 68 2.14 11.02 9.49
CA LEU A 68 2.80 11.76 8.42
C LEU A 68 2.69 13.27 8.64
N LYS A 69 1.54 13.77 9.07
CA LYS A 69 1.35 15.17 9.47
C LYS A 69 2.25 15.53 10.66
N LEU A 70 2.31 14.68 11.68
CA LEU A 70 3.22 14.87 12.81
C LEU A 70 4.69 14.89 12.39
N TYR A 71 5.11 14.00 11.48
CA TYR A 71 6.47 13.99 10.96
C TYR A 71 6.79 15.30 10.23
N THR A 72 5.87 15.75 9.37
CA THR A 72 6.01 16.99 8.61
C THR A 72 6.11 18.21 9.53
N LEU A 73 5.30 18.26 10.59
CA LEU A 73 5.33 19.35 11.57
C LEU A 73 6.62 19.36 12.41
N ARG A 74 7.17 18.20 12.76
CA ARG A 74 8.38 18.10 13.60
C ARG A 74 9.65 18.38 12.81
N GLU A 75 9.76 17.80 11.62
CA GLU A 75 10.99 17.81 10.82
C GLU A 75 10.98 18.88 9.73
N ASN A 76 9.83 19.53 9.50
CA ASN A 76 9.60 20.54 8.47
C ASN A 76 10.09 20.11 7.07
N ARG A 77 10.01 18.81 6.77
CA ARG A 77 10.42 18.21 5.50
C ARG A 77 9.46 17.12 5.07
N GLU A 78 9.34 16.93 3.75
CA GLU A 78 8.61 15.81 3.18
C GLU A 78 9.34 14.49 3.47
N ILE A 79 8.58 13.46 3.80
CA ILE A 79 9.14 12.14 4.14
C ILE A 79 9.64 11.43 2.88
N LYS A 80 10.84 10.87 2.93
CA LYS A 80 11.37 10.03 1.84
C LYS A 80 10.59 8.71 1.75
N PRO A 81 10.34 8.15 0.55
CA PRO A 81 9.58 6.90 0.39
C PRO A 81 10.12 5.74 1.23
N LYS A 82 11.45 5.60 1.34
CA LYS A 82 12.09 4.57 2.17
C LYS A 82 11.85 4.76 3.67
N ALA A 83 11.88 6.00 4.16
CA ALA A 83 11.57 6.30 5.56
C ALA A 83 10.08 6.07 5.86
N PHE A 84 9.20 6.38 4.90
CA PHE A 84 7.79 6.11 5.01
C PHE A 84 7.49 4.60 5.06
N MET A 85 8.19 3.78 4.28
CA MET A 85 8.09 2.32 4.36
C MET A 85 8.41 1.80 5.77
N ASN A 86 9.51 2.27 6.36
CA ASN A 86 9.90 1.88 7.70
C ASN A 86 8.85 2.29 8.76
N LEU A 87 8.21 3.45 8.60
CA LEU A 87 7.13 3.91 9.47
C LEU A 87 5.88 3.03 9.35
N VAL A 88 5.51 2.62 8.13
CA VAL A 88 4.37 1.73 7.90
C VAL A 88 4.66 0.34 8.44
N SER A 89 5.86 -0.20 8.19
CA SER A 89 6.31 -1.49 8.74
C SER A 89 6.33 -1.49 10.26
N SER A 90 6.83 -0.44 10.91
CA SER A 90 6.82 -0.35 12.37
C SER A 90 5.40 -0.29 12.91
N MET A 91 4.49 0.43 12.27
CA MET A 91 3.08 0.53 12.67
C MET A 91 2.35 -0.82 12.58
N LEU A 92 2.60 -1.59 11.52
CA LEU A 92 2.05 -2.94 11.37
C LEU A 92 2.63 -3.90 12.41
N TYR A 93 3.94 -3.80 12.68
CA TYR A 93 4.63 -4.65 13.63
C TYR A 93 4.25 -4.36 15.10
N GLU A 94 4.02 -3.10 15.46
CA GLU A 94 3.60 -2.68 16.80
C GLU A 94 2.36 -3.44 17.30
N LYS A 95 1.41 -3.73 16.39
CA LYS A 95 0.18 -4.46 16.75
C LYS A 95 0.37 -5.95 16.96
N ARG A 96 1.46 -6.54 16.44
CA ARG A 96 1.83 -7.94 16.71
C ARG A 96 2.37 -8.14 18.11
N LEU A 97 3.27 -7.26 18.57
CA LEU A 97 3.95 -7.42 19.86
C LEU A 97 3.03 -7.31 21.07
N GLN A 98 1.84 -6.71 20.91
CA GLN A 98 0.87 -6.59 21.99
C GLN A 98 0.18 -7.93 22.34
N THR A 99 0.34 -8.98 21.52
CA THR A 99 -0.33 -10.28 21.70
C THR A 99 0.45 -11.27 22.60
N THR A 100 1.75 -11.06 22.86
CA THR A 100 2.60 -12.13 23.44
C THR A 100 2.85 -12.05 24.95
N PHE A 101 2.41 -10.98 25.66
CA PHE A 101 2.78 -10.78 27.08
C PHE A 101 1.67 -10.99 28.13
N TYR A 102 0.48 -11.48 27.76
CA TYR A 102 -0.65 -11.57 28.70
C TYR A 102 -1.23 -12.99 28.80
N THR A 103 -0.62 -13.81 29.65
CA THR A 103 -1.03 -15.20 29.97
C THR A 103 -2.18 -15.25 30.98
N SER A 104 -3.20 -14.40 30.86
CA SER A 104 -4.39 -14.44 31.73
C SER A 104 -5.67 -14.36 30.90
N PHE A 105 -6.49 -15.40 31.02
CA PHE A 105 -7.73 -15.62 30.24
C PHE A 105 -8.77 -14.48 30.40
N ALA A 106 -8.74 -13.74 31.52
CA ALA A 106 -9.56 -12.54 31.73
C ALA A 106 -9.02 -11.29 30.99
N LEU A 107 -7.70 -11.17 30.85
CA LEU A 107 -7.07 -10.10 30.08
C LEU A 107 -7.18 -10.37 28.58
N PHE A 108 -7.20 -11.65 28.17
CA PHE A 108 -7.51 -12.08 26.82
C PHE A 108 -8.87 -11.56 26.34
N LEU A 109 -9.94 -11.60 27.15
CA LEU A 109 -11.25 -11.09 26.73
C LEU A 109 -11.34 -9.55 26.71
N LEU A 110 -10.59 -8.85 27.57
CA LEU A 110 -10.55 -7.38 27.59
C LEU A 110 -9.60 -6.80 26.51
N PHE A 111 -8.54 -7.53 26.14
CA PHE A 111 -7.51 -7.13 25.17
C PHE A 111 -7.60 -7.87 23.82
N SER A 112 -8.55 -8.78 23.61
CA SER A 112 -8.83 -9.47 22.32
C SER A 112 -9.16 -8.54 21.15
N ARG A 113 -9.18 -7.23 21.39
CA ARG A 113 -9.36 -6.19 20.37
C ARG A 113 -8.12 -5.91 19.49
N PHE A 114 -6.99 -6.56 19.75
CA PHE A 114 -5.73 -6.26 19.05
C PHE A 114 -5.24 -7.44 18.20
N GLY A 115 -5.99 -7.76 17.14
CA GLY A 115 -5.48 -8.53 16.02
C GLY A 115 -4.53 -7.69 15.14
N PRO A 116 -3.69 -8.33 14.31
CA PRO A 116 -2.93 -7.61 13.29
C PRO A 116 -3.88 -6.93 12.31
N TYR A 117 -3.43 -5.86 11.67
CA TYR A 117 -4.19 -5.27 10.57
C TYR A 117 -4.16 -6.22 9.38
N PHE A 118 -5.32 -6.57 8.86
CA PHE A 118 -5.45 -7.44 7.70
C PHE A 118 -5.31 -6.63 6.41
N ILE A 119 -4.16 -5.99 6.25
CA ILE A 119 -3.82 -5.21 5.07
C ILE A 119 -2.40 -5.51 4.59
N ASN A 120 -2.22 -5.44 3.27
CA ASN A 120 -0.94 -5.52 2.60
C ASN A 120 -0.71 -4.19 1.88
N PRO A 121 -0.05 -3.22 2.54
CA PRO A 121 0.19 -1.92 1.96
C PRO A 121 1.22 -2.02 0.83
N VAL A 122 0.98 -1.25 -0.21
CA VAL A 122 1.90 -1.01 -1.31
C VAL A 122 2.22 0.47 -1.33
N ILE A 123 3.51 0.78 -1.34
CA ILE A 123 4.02 2.14 -1.35
C ILE A 123 4.68 2.36 -2.69
N ALA A 124 4.28 3.45 -3.34
CA ALA A 124 4.80 3.87 -4.63
C ALA A 124 5.20 5.35 -4.52
N GLY A 125 6.43 5.67 -4.90
CA GLY A 125 6.87 7.06 -4.90
C GLY A 125 8.19 7.30 -5.62
N LEU A 126 8.53 8.57 -5.77
CA LEU A 126 9.80 9.03 -6.32
C LEU A 126 10.61 9.71 -5.22
N ASP A 127 11.90 9.42 -5.14
CA ASP A 127 12.80 10.22 -4.30
C ASP A 127 13.01 11.62 -4.93
N ASN A 128 13.66 12.52 -4.19
CA ASN A 128 13.97 13.87 -4.66
C ASN A 128 14.83 13.86 -5.93
N GLU A 129 15.65 12.82 -6.10
CA GLU A 129 16.51 12.57 -7.27
C GLU A 129 15.75 11.98 -8.48
N GLY A 130 14.43 11.76 -8.36
CA GLY A 130 13.63 11.14 -9.43
C GLY A 130 13.76 9.61 -9.49
N LYS A 131 14.48 8.99 -8.55
CA LYS A 131 14.59 7.53 -8.47
C LYS A 131 13.25 6.92 -8.02
N PRO A 132 12.66 6.00 -8.81
CA PRO A 132 11.45 5.30 -8.43
C PRO A 132 11.70 4.33 -7.29
N PHE A 133 10.74 4.30 -6.36
CA PHE A 133 10.73 3.40 -5.21
C PHE A 133 9.36 2.75 -5.12
N ILE A 134 9.36 1.41 -5.17
CA ILE A 134 8.19 0.60 -4.86
C ILE A 134 8.53 -0.38 -3.75
N SER A 135 7.59 -0.55 -2.83
CA SER A 135 7.72 -1.54 -1.78
C SER A 135 6.34 -2.02 -1.34
N THR A 136 6.27 -3.28 -0.95
CA THR A 136 5.09 -3.87 -0.32
C THR A 136 5.46 -4.30 1.09
N ALA A 137 4.50 -4.32 2.00
CA ALA A 137 4.62 -5.07 3.24
C ALA A 137 3.54 -6.13 3.36
N ASP A 138 3.89 -7.20 4.05
CA ASP A 138 2.91 -8.16 4.54
C ASP A 138 2.22 -7.65 5.83
N LEU A 139 1.14 -8.32 6.24
CA LEU A 139 0.35 -8.02 7.44
C LEU A 139 1.16 -7.94 8.75
N ILE A 140 2.36 -8.56 8.77
CA ILE A 140 3.28 -8.53 9.90
C ILE A 140 4.31 -7.39 9.84
N GLY A 141 4.27 -6.53 8.83
CA GLY A 141 5.20 -5.42 8.64
C GLY A 141 6.53 -5.78 7.97
N CYS A 142 6.68 -7.00 7.44
CA CYS A 142 7.87 -7.38 6.66
C CYS A 142 7.83 -6.64 5.32
N SER A 143 8.77 -5.71 5.10
CA SER A 143 8.88 -4.95 3.87
C SER A 143 9.69 -5.70 2.81
N THR A 144 9.20 -5.67 1.57
CA THR A 144 9.90 -6.17 0.39
C THR A 144 10.02 -5.02 -0.59
N GLU A 145 11.26 -4.62 -0.90
CA GLU A 145 11.57 -3.63 -1.94
C GLU A 145 11.74 -4.38 -3.28
N SER A 146 11.16 -3.87 -4.37
CA SER A 146 11.37 -4.43 -5.71
C SER A 146 11.70 -3.35 -6.74
N THR A 147 12.31 -3.75 -7.85
CA THR A 147 12.74 -2.83 -8.92
C THR A 147 11.86 -2.87 -10.16
N SER A 148 10.97 -3.87 -10.27
CA SER A 148 10.09 -4.08 -11.42
C SER A 148 8.65 -3.66 -11.10
N PHE A 149 7.94 -4.53 -10.39
CA PHE A 149 6.57 -4.30 -9.97
C PHE A 149 6.29 -5.01 -8.63
N VAL A 150 5.17 -4.65 -8.01
CA VAL A 150 4.62 -5.31 -6.83
C VAL A 150 3.12 -5.47 -7.00
N VAL A 151 2.59 -6.55 -6.45
CA VAL A 151 1.16 -6.88 -6.51
C VAL A 151 0.67 -7.22 -5.11
N SER A 152 -0.54 -6.77 -4.79
CA SER A 152 -1.20 -7.02 -3.52
C SER A 152 -2.71 -7.25 -3.69
N GLY A 153 -3.30 -8.02 -2.78
CA GLY A 153 -4.71 -8.36 -2.77
C GLY A 153 -5.04 -9.79 -3.25
N THR A 154 -6.32 -10.03 -3.43
CA THR A 154 -6.92 -11.34 -3.72
C THR A 154 -6.64 -11.83 -5.14
N CYS A 155 -6.46 -10.91 -6.09
CA CYS A 155 -6.16 -11.23 -7.49
C CYS A 155 -4.64 -11.25 -7.78
N SER A 156 -3.82 -11.47 -6.74
CA SER A 156 -2.38 -11.28 -6.87
C SER A 156 -1.73 -12.25 -7.85
N GLU A 157 -2.08 -13.54 -7.81
CA GLU A 157 -1.52 -14.56 -8.72
C GLU A 157 -1.78 -14.26 -10.20
N ASN A 158 -3.01 -13.90 -10.55
CA ASN A 158 -3.38 -13.52 -11.92
C ASN A 158 -2.66 -12.24 -12.36
N LEU A 159 -2.54 -11.26 -11.46
CA LEU A 159 -1.84 -10.01 -11.74
C LEU A 159 -0.34 -10.24 -11.90
N TYR A 160 0.30 -11.13 -11.13
CA TYR A 160 1.71 -11.49 -11.32
C TYR A 160 1.96 -11.98 -12.75
N GLY A 161 1.15 -12.91 -13.26
CA GLY A 161 1.31 -13.42 -14.63
C GLY A 161 1.16 -12.34 -15.72
N MET A 162 0.22 -11.41 -15.52
CA MET A 162 0.04 -10.29 -16.44
C MET A 162 1.19 -9.27 -16.36
N CYS A 163 1.66 -8.95 -15.15
CA CYS A 163 2.74 -8.00 -14.95
C CYS A 163 4.06 -8.53 -15.53
N GLU A 164 4.39 -9.81 -15.34
CA GLU A 164 5.57 -10.44 -15.95
C GLU A 164 5.53 -10.38 -17.49
N SER A 165 4.34 -10.49 -18.08
CA SER A 165 4.19 -10.51 -19.54
C SER A 165 4.24 -9.11 -20.17
N LEU A 166 3.78 -8.08 -19.46
CA LEU A 166 3.61 -6.73 -20.02
C LEU A 166 4.68 -5.73 -19.56
N TRP A 167 5.34 -5.99 -18.43
CA TRP A 167 6.35 -5.08 -17.89
C TRP A 167 7.68 -5.23 -18.64
N GLU A 168 8.30 -4.10 -18.93
CA GLU A 168 9.64 -4.00 -19.51
C GLU A 168 10.47 -3.02 -18.68
N PRO A 169 11.80 -3.18 -18.63
CA PRO A 169 12.66 -2.17 -18.03
C PRO A 169 12.56 -0.83 -18.78
N ASP A 170 12.68 0.28 -18.04
CA ASP A 170 12.71 1.65 -18.57
C ASP A 170 11.50 2.08 -19.42
N LEU A 171 10.31 1.59 -19.07
CA LEU A 171 9.06 2.03 -19.69
C LEU A 171 8.85 3.54 -19.54
N VAL A 172 8.53 4.20 -20.65
CA VAL A 172 8.12 5.61 -20.70
C VAL A 172 6.79 5.79 -19.94
N PRO A 173 6.55 6.92 -19.24
CA PRO A 173 5.34 7.12 -18.43
C PRO A 173 4.02 6.79 -19.14
N PHE A 174 3.91 7.14 -20.42
CA PHE A 174 2.73 6.82 -21.24
C PHE A 174 2.55 5.31 -21.43
N LYS A 175 3.61 4.57 -21.80
CA LYS A 175 3.53 3.11 -21.97
C LYS A 175 3.25 2.42 -20.63
N LEU A 176 3.87 2.90 -19.54
CA LEU A 176 3.63 2.41 -18.18
C LEU A 176 2.16 2.58 -17.77
N PHE A 177 1.55 3.72 -18.10
CA PHE A 177 0.13 4.00 -17.85
C PHE A 177 -0.80 2.99 -18.55
N PHE A 178 -0.55 2.69 -19.83
CA PHE A 178 -1.34 1.69 -20.56
C PHE A 178 -1.12 0.27 -20.05
N THR A 179 0.13 -0.08 -19.74
CA THR A 179 0.48 -1.40 -19.19
C THR A 179 -0.20 -1.66 -17.85
N ALA A 180 -0.29 -0.64 -16.98
CA ALA A 180 -0.89 -0.77 -15.66
C ALA A 180 -2.43 -0.78 -15.66
N GLY A 181 -3.10 -0.31 -16.73
CA GLY A 181 -4.57 -0.38 -16.85
C GLY A 181 -5.38 0.61 -15.98
N ILE A 182 -4.72 1.63 -15.38
CA ILE A 182 -5.23 2.81 -14.63
C ILE A 182 -5.64 2.60 -13.14
N VAL A 183 -5.09 3.44 -12.23
CA VAL A 183 -5.82 4.49 -11.44
C VAL A 183 -4.99 5.78 -11.27
N GLU A 184 -3.68 5.77 -10.98
CA GLU A 184 -2.86 7.01 -10.87
C GLU A 184 -1.37 6.78 -11.21
N VAL A 185 -0.72 7.73 -11.90
CA VAL A 185 0.72 7.70 -12.23
C VAL A 185 1.42 8.89 -11.59
N VAL A 186 2.48 8.62 -10.82
CA VAL A 186 3.37 9.65 -10.28
C VAL A 186 4.61 9.71 -11.15
N SER A 187 4.73 10.81 -11.89
CA SER A 187 5.92 11.13 -12.68
C SER A 187 6.40 12.54 -12.36
N ASN A 188 7.67 12.84 -12.63
CA ASN A 188 8.20 14.21 -12.52
C ASN A 188 7.51 15.21 -13.47
N VAL A 189 6.76 14.70 -14.45
CA VAL A 189 5.91 15.46 -15.37
C VAL A 189 4.47 15.20 -14.95
N HIS A 190 3.76 16.22 -14.45
CA HIS A 190 2.32 16.08 -14.25
C HIS A 190 1.67 15.75 -15.60
N VAL A 191 1.08 14.56 -15.70
CA VAL A 191 0.16 14.16 -16.77
C VAL A 191 -1.19 13.97 -16.14
#